data_AF-A0A435YTG6-F1
#
_entry.id   AF-A0A435YTG6-F1
#
_cell.length_a   1.000
_cell.length_b   1.000
_cell.length_c   1.000
_cell.angle_alpha   90.00
_cell.angle_beta   90.00
_cell.angle_gamma   90.00
#
_symmetry.space_group_name_H-M   'P 1'
#
loop_
_entity.id
_entity.type
_entity.pdbx_description
1 polymer ?
#
loop_
_entity_poly.entity_id
_entity_poly.type
_entity_poly.pdbx_seq_one_letter_code
_entity_poly.pdbx_strand_id
1 'polypeptide(L)'
;MNTPDTNDFPGTGLSNENGWQADDKAAGKSKEALSKLKTSASETAKHLKTAAASVSTDAKEYAGTVASDAAGAFKEAVETNKTAGADAIANVAHSVKEAADNIEKQSPHVAGMVRSAAEGVERISTDIRDRNVGELFDSVTKFAQRQPAAFFGVGILAGVMLTRIMRSSDRS
;
A
#
# COMPACT_ATOMS: atom_id res chain seq x y z
N MET A 1 -4.65 -21.29 76.61
CA MET A 1 -4.26 -21.08 75.20
C MET A 1 -5.31 -20.17 74.57
N ASN A 2 -4.97 -18.91 74.31
CA ASN A 2 -5.84 -17.92 73.65
C ASN A 2 -5.26 -17.60 72.27
N THR A 3 -6.11 -17.58 71.24
CA THR A 3 -5.84 -16.96 69.95
C THR A 3 -6.02 -15.44 70.05
N PRO A 4 -5.23 -14.69 69.28
CA PRO A 4 -5.85 -13.64 68.46
C PRO A 4 -5.31 -13.58 67.02
N ASP A 5 -6.21 -13.17 66.13
CA ASP A 5 -5.99 -12.55 64.82
C ASP A 5 -4.83 -11.53 64.81
N THR A 6 -4.15 -11.37 63.67
CA THR A 6 -4.29 -10.20 62.76
C THR A 6 -3.10 -10.11 61.79
N ASN A 7 -3.44 -10.09 60.49
CA ASN A 7 -2.80 -9.37 59.38
C ASN A 7 -1.50 -8.59 59.67
N ASP A 8 -0.39 -9.01 59.06
CA ASP A 8 0.70 -8.09 58.70
C ASP A 8 1.52 -8.65 57.54
N PHE A 9 1.12 -8.31 56.30
CA PHE A 9 1.98 -8.41 55.13
C PHE A 9 2.23 -6.98 54.63
N PRO A 10 3.49 -6.50 54.62
CA PRO A 10 3.79 -5.15 54.19
C PRO A 10 3.50 -5.00 52.70
N GLY A 11 2.59 -4.08 52.39
CA GLY A 11 2.31 -3.65 51.03
C GLY A 11 3.58 -3.12 50.37
N THR A 12 4.01 -3.77 49.30
CA THR A 12 4.97 -3.23 48.35
C THR A 12 4.29 -2.12 47.55
N GLY A 13 4.42 -0.89 48.04
CA GLY A 13 4.15 0.31 47.25
C GLY A 13 5.15 0.38 46.10
N LEU A 14 4.72 -0.07 44.91
CA LEU A 14 5.33 0.29 43.64
C LEU A 14 4.35 1.16 42.88
N SER A 15 4.30 2.44 43.25
CA SER A 15 3.78 3.49 42.38
C SER A 15 4.69 3.59 41.16
N ASN A 16 4.38 2.85 40.10
CA ASN A 16 4.95 3.10 38.77
C ASN A 16 3.91 3.85 37.93
N GLU A 17 3.85 5.15 38.18
CA GLU A 17 2.89 6.14 37.65
C GLU A 17 3.31 6.74 36.29
N ASN A 18 4.12 6.03 35.50
CA ASN A 18 4.73 6.58 34.28
C ASN A 18 4.37 5.85 32.97
N GLY A 19 3.43 4.89 33.01
CA GLY A 19 3.05 4.06 31.85
C GLY A 19 2.12 4.71 30.81
N TRP A 20 1.71 5.97 30.99
CA TRP A 20 0.71 6.66 30.15
C TRP A 20 1.22 7.99 29.57
N GLN A 21 2.54 8.26 29.62
CA GLN A 21 3.15 9.50 29.09
C GLN A 21 3.98 9.26 27.81
N ALA A 22 4.32 8.01 27.50
CA ALA A 22 5.07 7.68 26.29
C ALA A 22 4.18 7.73 25.03
N ASP A 23 2.89 7.41 25.19
CA ASP A 23 1.91 7.26 24.12
C ASP A 23 1.45 8.64 23.61
N ASP A 24 1.25 9.61 24.52
CA ASP A 24 0.89 10.98 24.20
C ASP A 24 2.00 11.74 23.43
N LYS A 25 3.28 11.52 23.78
CA LYS A 25 4.39 12.18 23.07
C LYS A 25 4.61 11.58 21.68
N ALA A 26 4.39 10.28 21.49
CA ALA A 26 4.46 9.64 20.18
C ALA A 26 3.29 10.05 19.28
N ALA A 27 2.07 10.17 19.84
CA ALA A 27 0.89 10.70 19.16
C ALA A 27 1.03 12.19 18.78
N GLY A 28 1.69 12.99 19.63
CA GLY A 28 1.97 14.40 19.35
C GLY A 28 2.93 14.61 18.17
N LYS A 29 4.06 13.90 18.16
CA LYS A 29 5.06 13.99 17.07
C LYS A 29 4.51 13.52 15.72
N SER A 30 3.69 12.48 15.72
CA SER A 30 3.04 11.98 14.50
C SER A 30 1.99 12.96 13.97
N LYS A 31 1.21 13.63 14.82
CA LYS A 31 0.30 14.72 14.41
C LYS A 31 1.04 15.91 13.80
N GLU A 32 2.21 16.27 14.33
CA GLU A 32 3.02 17.37 13.79
C GLU A 32 3.61 17.01 12.42
N ALA A 33 4.15 15.79 12.27
CA ALA A 33 4.65 15.28 11.00
C ALA A 33 3.53 15.17 9.94
N LEU A 34 2.35 14.68 10.33
CA LEU A 34 1.16 14.64 9.47
C LEU A 34 0.69 16.04 9.07
N SER A 35 0.75 17.01 9.99
CA SER A 35 0.37 18.40 9.70
C SER A 35 1.33 19.02 8.69
N LYS A 36 2.64 18.81 8.84
CA LYS A 36 3.66 19.27 7.88
C LYS A 36 3.48 18.59 6.53
N LEU A 37 3.24 17.28 6.50
CA LEU A 37 2.97 16.54 5.27
C LEU A 37 1.69 17.01 4.60
N LYS A 38 0.61 17.27 5.34
CA LYS A 38 -0.67 17.79 4.82
C LYS A 38 -0.50 19.17 4.20
N THR A 39 0.27 20.06 4.84
CA THR A 39 0.58 21.37 4.29
C THR A 39 1.38 21.24 3.00
N SER A 40 2.48 20.48 3.01
CA SER A 40 3.30 20.26 1.81
C SER A 40 2.51 19.58 0.68
N ALA A 41 1.71 18.56 1.00
CA ALA A 41 0.85 17.87 0.04
C ALA A 41 -0.21 18.82 -0.53
N SER A 42 -0.76 19.74 0.28
CA SER A 42 -1.73 20.73 -0.21
C SER A 42 -1.11 21.73 -1.18
N GLU A 43 0.13 22.15 -0.93
CA GLU A 43 0.86 23.03 -1.84
C GLU A 43 1.23 22.29 -3.14
N THR A 44 1.78 21.08 -3.04
CA THR A 44 2.06 20.24 -4.22
C THR A 44 0.78 19.95 -4.99
N ALA A 45 -0.35 19.67 -4.33
CA ALA A 45 -1.63 19.44 -5.00
C ALA A 45 -2.13 20.68 -5.74
N LYS A 46 -1.92 21.90 -5.22
CA LYS A 46 -2.23 23.14 -5.93
C LYS A 46 -1.37 23.28 -7.18
N HIS A 47 -0.05 23.07 -7.07
CA HIS A 47 0.85 23.11 -8.22
C HIS A 47 0.52 22.06 -9.26
N LEU A 48 0.20 20.84 -8.82
CA LEU A 48 -0.18 19.74 -9.70
C LEU A 48 -1.52 19.99 -10.37
N LYS A 49 -2.49 20.61 -9.69
CA LYS A 49 -3.77 21.01 -10.29
C LYS A 49 -3.57 22.04 -11.39
N THR A 50 -2.70 23.03 -11.18
CA THR A 50 -2.36 24.04 -12.19
C THR A 50 -1.62 23.40 -13.37
N ALA A 51 -0.60 22.58 -13.11
CA ALA A 51 0.14 21.88 -14.15
C ALA A 51 -0.75 20.90 -14.94
N ALA A 52 -1.61 20.15 -14.26
CA ALA A 52 -2.55 19.22 -14.87
C ALA A 52 -3.58 19.95 -15.74
N ALA A 53 -4.06 21.11 -15.32
CA ALA A 53 -4.96 21.92 -16.15
C ALA A 53 -4.29 22.31 -17.47
N SER A 54 -3.02 22.72 -17.44
CA SER A 54 -2.24 23.05 -18.65
C SER A 54 -1.92 21.83 -19.51
N VAL A 55 -1.59 20.69 -18.90
CA VAL A 55 -1.22 19.46 -19.62
C VAL A 55 -2.43 18.71 -20.17
N SER A 56 -3.61 18.83 -19.56
CA SER A 56 -4.78 18.00 -19.91
C SER A 56 -5.29 18.17 -21.34
N THR A 57 -5.06 19.34 -21.96
CA THR A 57 -5.49 19.62 -23.33
C THR A 57 -4.50 19.05 -24.36
N ASP A 58 -3.20 19.26 -24.17
CA ASP A 58 -2.17 18.82 -25.13
C ASP A 58 -1.73 17.36 -24.92
N ALA A 59 -1.79 16.86 -23.68
CA ALA A 59 -1.32 15.52 -23.35
C ALA A 59 -2.30 14.43 -23.75
N LYS A 60 -3.58 14.72 -23.97
CA LYS A 60 -4.57 13.66 -24.27
C LYS A 60 -4.28 12.97 -25.60
N GLU A 61 -3.77 13.72 -26.59
CA GLU A 61 -3.42 13.22 -27.92
C GLU A 61 -2.04 12.53 -27.92
N TYR A 62 -1.03 13.16 -27.30
CA TYR A 62 0.30 12.57 -27.14
C TYR A 62 0.31 11.31 -26.26
N ALA A 63 -0.41 11.32 -25.14
CA ALA A 63 -0.49 10.18 -24.25
C ALA A 63 -1.22 8.99 -24.88
N GLY A 64 -2.21 9.23 -25.75
CA GLY A 64 -2.93 8.16 -26.45
C GLY A 64 -2.00 7.32 -27.34
N THR A 65 -1.10 7.99 -28.07
CA THR A 65 -0.15 7.33 -28.99
C THR A 65 0.92 6.57 -28.22
N VAL A 66 1.57 7.25 -27.25
CA VAL A 66 2.62 6.63 -26.42
C VAL A 66 2.09 5.46 -25.59
N ALA A 67 0.88 5.58 -25.03
CA ALA A 67 0.26 4.50 -24.28
C ALA A 67 -0.07 3.30 -25.17
N SER A 68 -0.51 3.53 -26.40
CA SER A 68 -0.82 2.45 -27.35
C SER A 68 0.42 1.68 -27.76
N ASP A 69 1.53 2.38 -28.07
CA ASP A 69 2.81 1.75 -28.42
C ASP A 69 3.39 0.96 -27.25
N ALA A 70 3.38 1.54 -26.05
CA ALA A 70 3.84 0.86 -24.84
C ALA A 70 2.98 -0.36 -24.50
N ALA A 71 1.66 -0.26 -24.64
CA ALA A 71 0.75 -1.39 -24.42
C ALA A 71 0.97 -2.51 -25.44
N GLY A 72 1.24 -2.17 -26.70
CA GLY A 72 1.58 -3.14 -27.76
C GLY A 72 2.86 -3.91 -27.43
N ALA A 73 3.95 -3.20 -27.14
CA ALA A 73 5.24 -3.81 -26.79
C ALA A 73 5.14 -4.66 -25.50
N PHE A 74 4.39 -4.21 -24.51
CA PHE A 74 4.17 -4.96 -23.28
C PHE A 74 3.35 -6.24 -23.52
N LYS A 75 2.30 -6.16 -24.35
CA LYS A 75 1.49 -7.33 -24.71
C LYS A 75 2.34 -8.42 -25.37
N GLU A 76 3.21 -8.05 -26.31
CA GLU A 76 4.11 -8.99 -27.00
C GLU A 76 5.13 -9.62 -26.03
N ALA A 77 5.72 -8.83 -25.14
CA ALA A 77 6.65 -9.32 -24.13
C ALA A 77 6.00 -10.30 -23.14
N VAL A 78 4.76 -10.01 -22.73
CA VAL A 78 3.99 -10.86 -21.80
C VAL A 78 3.49 -12.14 -22.48
N GLU A 79 3.02 -12.08 -23.73
CA GLU A 79 2.64 -13.27 -24.49
C GLU A 79 3.82 -14.23 -24.66
N THR A 80 5.02 -13.70 -24.89
CA THR A 80 6.26 -14.49 -25.01
C THR A 80 6.71 -15.11 -23.68
N ASN A 81 6.40 -14.49 -22.54
CA ASN A 81 6.88 -14.91 -21.21
C ASN A 81 5.74 -15.37 -20.26
N LYS A 82 4.57 -15.71 -20.80
CA LYS A 82 3.34 -15.97 -20.02
C LYS A 82 3.52 -17.03 -18.94
N THR A 83 4.22 -18.13 -19.26
CA THR A 83 4.46 -19.24 -18.33
C THR A 83 5.38 -18.82 -17.18
N ALA A 84 6.49 -18.13 -17.48
CA ALA A 84 7.43 -17.65 -16.46
C ALA A 84 6.80 -16.58 -15.54
N GLY A 85 5.92 -15.74 -16.07
CA GLY A 85 5.16 -14.77 -15.28
C GLY A 85 4.16 -15.42 -14.33
N ALA A 86 3.48 -16.49 -14.77
CA ALA A 86 2.50 -17.20 -13.94
C ALA A 86 3.15 -17.80 -12.67
N ASP A 87 4.31 -18.42 -12.80
CA ASP A 87 5.04 -19.02 -11.67
C ASP A 87 5.57 -17.95 -10.70
N ALA A 88 6.07 -16.83 -11.21
CA ALA A 88 6.51 -15.71 -10.39
C ALA A 88 5.35 -15.10 -9.58
N ILE A 89 4.18 -14.93 -10.21
CA ILE A 89 2.97 -14.41 -9.55
C ILE A 89 2.45 -15.40 -8.50
N ALA A 90 2.46 -16.71 -8.80
CA ALA A 90 2.04 -17.75 -7.86
C ALA A 90 2.90 -17.74 -6.59
N ASN A 91 4.23 -17.61 -6.73
CA ASN A 91 5.15 -17.51 -5.59
C ASN A 91 4.90 -16.26 -4.74
N VAL A 92 4.67 -15.10 -5.36
CA VAL A 92 4.34 -13.87 -4.63
C VAL A 92 3.01 -13.98 -3.91
N ALA A 93 1.99 -14.52 -4.55
CA ALA A 93 0.68 -14.74 -3.94
C ALA A 93 0.77 -15.67 -2.72
N HIS A 94 1.62 -16.70 -2.79
CA HIS A 94 1.87 -17.60 -1.66
C HIS A 94 2.49 -16.86 -0.48
N SER A 95 3.56 -16.09 -0.71
CA SER A 95 4.23 -15.30 0.35
C SER A 95 3.31 -14.22 0.95
N VAL A 96 2.48 -13.58 0.14
CA VAL A 96 1.51 -12.57 0.61
C VAL A 96 0.42 -13.22 1.46
N LYS A 97 -0.09 -14.39 1.05
CA LYS A 97 -1.08 -15.14 1.82
C LYS A 97 -0.52 -15.56 3.18
N GLU A 98 0.70 -16.08 3.20
CA GLU A 98 1.37 -16.49 4.44
C GLU A 98 1.62 -15.30 5.38
N ALA A 99 1.97 -14.13 4.84
CA ALA A 99 2.08 -12.89 5.62
C ALA A 99 0.72 -12.42 6.16
N ALA A 100 -0.34 -12.51 5.36
CA ALA A 100 -1.69 -12.13 5.77
C ALA A 100 -2.22 -13.03 6.91
N ASP A 101 -2.02 -14.34 6.78
CA ASP A 101 -2.38 -15.34 7.81
C ASP A 101 -1.63 -15.09 9.14
N ASN A 102 -0.46 -14.46 9.07
CA ASN A 102 0.32 -14.09 10.26
C ASN A 102 -0.14 -12.75 10.88
N ILE A 103 -0.59 -11.80 10.05
CA ILE A 103 -1.10 -10.48 10.47
C ILE A 103 -2.49 -10.58 11.10
N GLU A 104 -3.37 -11.46 10.59
CA GLU A 104 -4.72 -11.68 11.13
C GLU A 104 -4.67 -12.13 12.60
N LYS A 105 -3.65 -12.89 12.99
CA LYS A 105 -3.43 -13.36 14.37
C LYS A 105 -3.01 -12.26 15.34
N GLN A 106 -2.47 -11.13 14.85
CA GLN A 106 -1.93 -10.06 15.68
C GLN A 106 -2.87 -8.87 15.87
N SER A 107 -3.83 -8.62 14.97
CA SER A 107 -4.73 -7.46 15.11
C SER A 107 -6.09 -7.61 14.44
N PRO A 108 -7.19 -7.79 15.21
CA PRO A 108 -8.55 -7.91 14.66
C PRO A 108 -9.08 -6.61 14.04
N HIS A 109 -8.50 -5.43 14.34
CA HIS A 109 -8.85 -4.17 13.69
C HIS A 109 -8.29 -4.07 12.26
N VAL A 110 -7.16 -4.73 12.01
CA VAL A 110 -6.54 -4.85 10.69
C VAL A 110 -7.24 -5.93 9.85
N ALA A 111 -7.87 -6.92 10.51
CA ALA A 111 -8.57 -8.03 9.85
C ALA A 111 -9.66 -7.56 8.88
N GLY A 112 -10.43 -6.51 9.18
CA GLY A 112 -11.44 -5.98 8.25
C GLY A 112 -10.85 -5.36 6.98
N MET A 113 -9.69 -4.71 7.09
CA MET A 113 -8.96 -4.12 5.98
C MET A 113 -8.27 -5.20 5.13
N VAL A 114 -7.71 -6.21 5.80
CA VAL A 114 -7.12 -7.40 5.17
C VAL A 114 -8.19 -8.24 4.48
N ARG A 115 -9.39 -8.40 5.05
CA ARG A 115 -10.52 -9.10 4.42
C ARG A 115 -10.92 -8.42 3.11
N SER A 116 -11.04 -7.09 3.12
CA SER A 116 -11.36 -6.30 1.93
C SER A 116 -10.25 -6.41 0.87
N ALA A 117 -8.99 -6.47 1.29
CA ALA A 117 -7.87 -6.70 0.38
C ALA A 117 -7.87 -8.14 -0.18
N ALA A 118 -8.17 -9.14 0.65
CA ALA A 118 -8.24 -10.55 0.26
C ALA A 118 -9.35 -10.79 -0.77
N GLU A 119 -10.54 -10.20 -0.58
CA GLU A 119 -11.63 -10.24 -1.57
C GLU A 119 -11.23 -9.62 -2.92
N GLY A 120 -10.38 -8.59 -2.90
CA GLY A 120 -9.81 -8.01 -4.11
C GLY A 120 -8.83 -8.96 -4.81
N VAL A 121 -7.94 -9.61 -4.05
CA VAL A 121 -6.95 -10.58 -4.56
C VAL A 121 -7.61 -11.84 -5.13
N GLU A 122 -8.69 -12.31 -4.51
CA GLU A 122 -9.44 -13.47 -4.97
C GLU A 122 -10.08 -13.23 -6.34
N ARG A 123 -10.70 -12.05 -6.54
CA ARG A 123 -11.25 -11.64 -7.84
C ARG A 123 -10.17 -11.57 -8.93
N ILE A 124 -8.99 -11.06 -8.61
CA ILE A 124 -7.86 -10.97 -9.53
C ILE A 124 -7.37 -12.38 -9.92
N SER A 125 -7.32 -13.30 -8.95
CA SER A 125 -6.87 -14.68 -9.17
C SER A 125 -7.81 -15.48 -10.08
N THR A 126 -9.12 -15.24 -9.97
CA THR A 126 -10.12 -15.84 -10.88
C THR A 126 -10.03 -15.25 -12.28
N ASP A 127 -9.83 -13.93 -12.42
CA ASP A 127 -9.73 -13.27 -13.72
C ASP A 127 -8.42 -13.60 -14.50
N ILE A 128 -7.30 -13.86 -13.82
CA ILE A 128 -6.01 -14.17 -14.48
C ILE A 128 -6.02 -15.51 -15.22
N ARG A 129 -6.82 -16.49 -14.76
CA ARG A 129 -6.84 -17.86 -15.32
C ARG A 129 -7.45 -17.90 -16.73
N ASP A 130 -8.49 -17.11 -16.96
CA ASP A 130 -9.36 -17.25 -18.14
C ASP A 130 -9.28 -16.08 -19.13
N ARG A 131 -8.58 -14.99 -18.81
CA ARG A 131 -8.60 -13.78 -19.64
C ARG A 131 -7.42 -13.62 -20.58
N ASN A 132 -7.72 -13.02 -21.74
CA ASN A 132 -6.73 -12.49 -22.67
C ASN A 132 -6.08 -11.22 -22.09
N VAL A 133 -4.81 -10.96 -22.41
CA VAL A 133 -4.05 -9.76 -21.98
C VAL A 133 -4.82 -8.46 -22.30
N GLY A 134 -5.55 -8.42 -23.42
CA GLY A 134 -6.39 -7.27 -23.78
C GLY A 134 -7.52 -6.98 -22.79
N GLU A 135 -8.12 -8.03 -22.20
CA GLU A 135 -9.20 -7.87 -21.21
C GLU A 135 -8.67 -7.48 -19.83
N LEU A 136 -7.44 -7.86 -19.49
CA LEU A 136 -6.76 -7.37 -18.29
C LEU A 136 -6.51 -5.87 -18.40
N PHE A 137 -6.02 -5.39 -19.55
CA PHE A 137 -5.82 -3.95 -19.78
C PHE A 137 -7.13 -3.17 -19.64
N ASP A 138 -8.22 -3.66 -20.23
CA ASP A 138 -9.53 -3.01 -20.13
C ASP A 138 -10.04 -2.96 -18.67
N SER A 139 -9.83 -4.03 -17.89
CA SER A 139 -10.13 -4.05 -16.45
C SER A 139 -9.30 -3.04 -15.66
N VAL A 140 -8.00 -2.91 -15.96
CA VAL A 140 -7.12 -1.91 -15.33
C VAL A 140 -7.56 -0.49 -15.69
N THR A 141 -7.90 -0.23 -16.96
CA THR A 141 -8.42 1.07 -17.40
C THR A 141 -9.72 1.42 -16.68
N LYS A 142 -10.66 0.47 -16.57
CA LYS A 142 -11.91 0.65 -15.81
C LYS A 142 -11.65 0.89 -14.33
N PHE A 143 -10.68 0.20 -13.73
CA PHE A 143 -10.29 0.41 -12.34
C PHE A 143 -9.70 1.82 -12.13
N ALA A 144 -8.79 2.26 -13.01
CA ALA A 144 -8.18 3.60 -12.94
C ALA A 144 -9.23 4.72 -13.02
N GLN A 145 -10.25 4.56 -13.87
CA GLN A 145 -11.37 5.50 -13.97
C GLN A 145 -12.27 5.51 -12.72
N ARG A 146 -12.43 4.36 -12.06
CA ARG A 146 -13.29 4.23 -10.86
C ARG A 146 -12.57 4.66 -9.58
N GLN A 147 -11.27 4.41 -9.49
CA GLN A 147 -10.46 4.64 -8.30
C GLN A 147 -9.15 5.37 -8.66
N PRO A 148 -9.23 6.65 -9.06
CA PRO A 148 -8.04 7.42 -9.43
C PRO A 148 -7.01 7.48 -8.30
N ALA A 149 -7.46 7.61 -7.04
CA ALA A 149 -6.56 7.66 -5.89
C ALA A 149 -5.71 6.37 -5.74
N ALA A 150 -6.30 5.19 -5.94
CA ALA A 150 -5.57 3.93 -5.86
C ALA A 150 -4.56 3.81 -7.01
N PHE A 151 -4.96 4.16 -8.24
CA PHE A 151 -4.09 4.12 -9.41
C PHE A 151 -2.87 5.05 -9.26
N PHE A 152 -3.08 6.32 -8.85
CA PHE A 152 -1.98 7.24 -8.60
C PHE A 152 -1.12 6.80 -7.40
N GLY A 153 -1.71 6.20 -6.37
CA GLY A 153 -0.97 5.64 -5.23
C GLY A 153 0.03 4.56 -5.66
N VAL A 154 -0.42 3.61 -6.50
CA VAL A 154 0.45 2.58 -7.08
C VAL A 154 1.52 3.20 -7.97
N GLY A 155 1.16 4.16 -8.83
CA GLY A 155 2.11 4.84 -9.71
C GLY A 155 3.22 5.57 -8.95
N ILE A 156 2.89 6.27 -7.87
CA ILE A 156 3.87 6.93 -7.00
C ILE A 156 4.79 5.90 -6.35
N LEU A 157 4.24 4.82 -5.79
CA LEU A 157 5.03 3.76 -5.17
C LEU A 157 6.01 3.14 -6.17
N ALA A 158 5.54 2.84 -7.38
CA ALA A 158 6.38 2.33 -8.46
C ALA A 158 7.49 3.33 -8.84
N GLY A 159 7.17 4.62 -8.98
CA GLY A 159 8.16 5.65 -9.27
C GLY A 159 9.24 5.79 -8.18
N VAL A 160 8.85 5.69 -6.91
CA VAL A 160 9.80 5.69 -5.78
C VAL A 160 10.69 4.45 -5.82
N MET A 161 10.11 3.28 -6.11
CA MET A 161 10.86 2.03 -6.22
C MET A 161 11.88 2.08 -7.35
N LEU A 162 11.49 2.58 -8.53
CA LEU A 162 12.38 2.79 -9.67
C LEU A 162 13.52 3.76 -9.31
N THR A 163 13.20 4.88 -8.67
CA THR A 163 14.19 5.86 -8.20
C THR A 163 15.17 5.23 -7.21
N ARG A 164 14.67 4.36 -6.33
CA ARG A 164 15.49 3.66 -5.33
C ARG A 164 16.45 2.67 -5.97
N ILE A 165 16.01 1.94 -7.00
CA ILE A 165 16.86 1.01 -7.75
C ILE A 165 17.93 1.79 -8.52
N MET A 166 17.54 2.83 -9.25
CA MET A 166 18.47 3.65 -10.05
C MET A 166 19.55 4.31 -9.18
N ARG A 167 19.17 4.85 -8.02
CA ARG A 167 20.12 5.43 -7.06
C ARG A 167 21.00 4.40 -6.35
N SER A 168 20.64 3.12 -6.38
CA SER A 168 21.47 2.03 -5.84
C SER A 168 22.58 1.61 -6.80
N SER A 169 22.46 1.94 -8.10
CA SER A 169 23.45 1.56 -9.12
C SER A 169 24.65 2.51 -9.19
N ASP A 170 24.56 3.72 -8.63
CA ASP A 170 25.64 4.73 -8.61
C ASP A 170 26.65 4.53 -7.45
N ARG A 171 26.55 3.39 -6.74
CA ARG A 171 27.40 3.05 -5.58
C ARG A 171 28.18 1.75 -5.74
N SER A 172 28.39 1.30 -6.97
CA SER A 172 29.33 0.24 -7.32
C SER A 172 30.45 0.78 -8.20
#